data_AF-A0A556VW74-F1
#
_entry.id   AF-A0A556VW74-F1
#
_cell.length_a   1.000
_cell.length_b   1.000
_cell.length_c   1.000
_cell.angle_alpha   90.00
_cell.angle_beta   90.00
_cell.angle_gamma   90.00
#
_symmetry.space_group_name_H-M   'P 1'
#
loop_
_entity.id
_entity.type
_entity.pdbx_description
1 polymer ?
#
loop_
_entity_poly.entity_id
_entity_poly.type
_entity_poly.pdbx_seq_one_letter_code
_entity_poly.pdbx_strand_id
1 'polypeptide(L)'
;MDMGGTSDPYVKVYLLPDKKKKFETKVHRKTLNPTFNEQFTFKVPYTELGGKTLVMTVYDFDRFSKHDAIGDVKVPMNKVDFSHVTEEWRDLQSAEKEEQEKLGDICFSLRYVPTAGKLTVVVLEAKNLKKMDVGGLSDPYVKIHLMQNGKRLKKKKTTIKKNTLNPYYNESFSFEVPFEQIQKVQIVITVLDYDKIGKNDAIGKVFVGLNSTGTELRHWSDMLANPRRPIAQWHVLKPEEEVDAQLSVKK
;
A
#
# COMPACT_ATOMS: atom_id res chain seq x y z
N MET A 1 -8.97 1.53 20.21
CA MET A 1 -9.79 1.62 21.45
C MET A 1 -8.88 1.63 22.67
N ASP A 2 -8.54 2.84 23.12
CA ASP A 2 -7.74 3.05 24.31
C ASP A 2 -8.46 2.66 25.60
N MET A 3 -7.70 2.18 26.59
CA MET A 3 -8.18 1.72 27.91
C MET A 3 -8.74 2.84 28.83
N GLY A 4 -8.94 4.05 28.31
CA GLY A 4 -9.71 5.10 28.97
C GLY A 4 -10.86 5.46 28.04
N GLY A 5 -12.12 5.25 28.44
CA GLY A 5 -13.32 5.31 27.61
C GLY A 5 -13.70 6.68 27.03
N THR A 6 -12.74 7.42 26.48
CA THR A 6 -12.90 8.71 25.82
C THR A 6 -12.09 8.69 24.52
N SER A 7 -12.60 9.31 23.46
CA SER A 7 -11.90 9.49 22.18
C SER A 7 -11.47 10.95 21.99
N ASP A 8 -10.60 11.18 21.02
CA ASP A 8 -10.19 12.49 20.52
C ASP A 8 -10.79 12.74 19.11
N PRO A 9 -12.13 12.89 18.96
CA PRO A 9 -12.78 12.88 17.66
C PRO A 9 -12.46 14.12 16.81
N TYR A 10 -12.35 13.88 15.51
CA TYR A 10 -12.37 14.90 14.46
C TYR A 10 -13.00 14.34 13.17
N VAL A 11 -13.48 15.21 12.29
CA VAL A 11 -14.21 14.81 11.08
C VAL A 11 -13.43 15.23 9.84
N LYS A 12 -13.25 14.29 8.90
CA LYS A 12 -12.80 14.59 7.54
C LYS A 12 -13.99 14.70 6.60
N VAL A 13 -14.04 15.76 5.80
CA VAL A 13 -15.13 16.06 4.88
C VAL A 13 -14.60 16.18 3.46
N TYR A 14 -15.16 15.44 2.51
CA TYR A 14 -14.77 15.49 1.09
C TYR A 14 -15.93 15.09 0.16
N LEU A 15 -15.78 15.35 -1.14
CA LEU A 15 -16.80 15.04 -2.16
C LEU A 15 -16.31 13.97 -3.12
N LEU A 16 -16.90 12.78 -3.10
CA LEU A 16 -16.64 11.78 -4.14
C LEU A 16 -17.17 12.26 -5.51
N PRO A 17 -16.47 11.94 -6.62
CA PRO A 17 -15.29 11.08 -6.69
C PRO A 17 -13.95 11.77 -6.35
N ASP A 18 -13.93 13.08 -6.11
CA ASP A 18 -12.70 13.82 -5.78
C ASP A 18 -12.25 13.58 -4.33
N LYS A 19 -11.32 12.64 -4.15
CA LYS A 19 -10.70 12.36 -2.84
C LYS A 19 -9.55 13.31 -2.49
N LYS A 20 -9.13 14.21 -3.39
CA LYS A 20 -7.95 15.07 -3.14
C LYS A 20 -8.29 16.26 -2.25
N LYS A 21 -9.44 16.89 -2.48
CA LYS A 21 -9.87 18.05 -1.70
C LYS A 21 -10.61 17.61 -0.45
N LYS A 22 -9.90 17.57 0.68
CA LYS A 22 -10.43 17.22 2.00
C LYS A 22 -10.38 18.44 2.92
N PHE A 23 -11.41 18.59 3.74
CA PHE A 23 -11.40 19.47 4.91
C PHE A 23 -11.37 18.63 6.18
N GLU A 24 -10.81 19.17 7.25
CA GLU A 24 -10.75 18.50 8.55
C GLU A 24 -11.22 19.50 9.61
N THR A 25 -12.04 19.03 10.55
CA THR A 25 -12.37 19.81 11.76
C THR A 25 -11.18 19.84 12.71
N LYS A 26 -11.27 20.69 13.73
CA LYS A 26 -10.41 20.61 14.89
C LYS A 26 -10.62 19.27 15.62
N VAL A 27 -9.56 18.82 16.28
CA VAL A 27 -9.58 17.67 17.17
C VAL A 27 -10.13 18.10 18.52
N HIS A 28 -11.19 17.45 18.98
CA HIS A 28 -11.74 17.64 20.31
C HIS A 28 -11.24 16.55 21.24
N ARG A 29 -10.49 16.91 22.29
CA ARG A 29 -9.85 15.92 23.14
C ARG A 29 -10.80 15.34 24.19
N LYS A 30 -10.69 14.04 24.44
CA LYS A 30 -11.32 13.27 25.52
C LYS A 30 -12.82 13.49 25.61
N THR A 31 -13.52 13.38 24.48
CA THR A 31 -14.98 13.50 24.40
C THR A 31 -15.58 12.46 23.46
N LEU A 32 -16.75 11.94 23.83
CA LEU A 32 -17.58 11.10 22.96
C LEU A 32 -18.72 11.90 22.30
N ASN A 33 -18.94 13.15 22.73
CA ASN A 33 -19.98 14.03 22.21
C ASN A 33 -19.35 15.39 21.83
N PRO A 34 -18.53 15.45 20.77
CA PRO A 34 -17.90 16.69 20.32
C PRO A 34 -18.93 17.65 19.69
N THR A 35 -18.78 18.94 19.98
CA THR A 35 -19.51 20.02 19.29
C THR A 35 -18.52 20.79 18.42
N PHE A 36 -18.50 20.52 17.12
CA PHE A 36 -17.54 21.14 16.19
C PHE A 36 -17.92 22.57 15.80
N ASN A 37 -19.18 22.79 15.37
CA ASN A 37 -19.67 24.09 14.86
C ASN A 37 -18.76 24.71 13.77
N GLU A 38 -18.26 23.89 12.84
CA GLU A 38 -17.42 24.32 11.73
C GLU A 38 -18.18 24.28 10.40
N GLN A 39 -17.86 25.21 9.49
CA GLN A 39 -18.46 25.28 8.16
C GLN A 39 -17.38 25.18 7.08
N PHE A 40 -17.65 24.36 6.06
CA PHE A 40 -16.74 24.16 4.93
C PHE A 40 -17.45 24.51 3.61
N THR A 41 -16.70 25.08 2.66
CA THR A 41 -17.26 25.49 1.36
C THR A 41 -16.63 24.72 0.22
N PHE A 42 -17.43 23.95 -0.50
CA PHE A 42 -17.05 23.29 -1.74
C PHE A 42 -17.51 24.13 -2.94
N LYS A 43 -16.56 24.61 -3.75
CA LYS A 43 -16.86 25.30 -5.02
C LYS A 43 -17.12 24.25 -6.09
N VAL A 44 -18.40 23.94 -6.34
CA VAL A 44 -18.85 22.93 -7.31
C VAL A 44 -19.95 23.50 -8.20
N PRO A 45 -19.85 23.38 -9.54
CA PRO A 45 -20.95 23.74 -10.43
C PRO A 45 -22.20 22.87 -10.15
N TYR A 46 -23.38 23.49 -10.11
CA TYR A 46 -24.65 22.78 -9.82
C TYR A 46 -24.91 21.62 -10.79
N THR A 47 -24.54 21.77 -12.07
CA THR A 47 -24.67 20.73 -13.10
C THR A 47 -23.87 19.46 -12.82
N GLU A 48 -22.77 19.55 -12.08
CA GLU A 48 -21.94 18.40 -11.69
C GLU A 48 -22.35 17.79 -10.35
N LEU A 49 -23.18 18.49 -9.58
CA LEU A 49 -23.47 18.15 -8.19
C LEU A 49 -24.23 16.83 -8.08
N GLY A 50 -25.15 16.55 -8.99
CA GLY A 50 -25.97 15.32 -8.98
C GLY A 50 -25.16 14.01 -9.06
N GLY A 51 -23.94 14.05 -9.62
CA GLY A 51 -23.04 12.90 -9.67
C GLY A 51 -22.11 12.75 -8.46
N LYS A 52 -22.16 13.67 -7.48
CA LYS A 52 -21.24 13.70 -6.34
C LYS A 52 -21.89 13.17 -5.06
N THR A 53 -21.05 12.71 -4.15
CA THR A 53 -21.47 12.24 -2.81
C THR A 53 -20.62 12.93 -1.76
N LEU A 54 -21.25 13.64 -0.82
CA LEU A 54 -20.58 14.19 0.34
C LEU A 54 -20.26 13.05 1.31
N VAL A 55 -19.00 12.94 1.69
CA VAL A 55 -18.54 11.96 2.67
C VAL A 55 -17.99 12.69 3.87
N MET A 56 -18.48 12.31 5.04
CA MET A 56 -18.04 12.79 6.35
C MET A 56 -17.59 11.58 7.16
N THR A 57 -16.30 11.46 7.42
CA THR A 57 -15.73 10.34 8.19
C THR A 57 -15.22 10.86 9.52
N VAL A 58 -15.73 10.30 10.61
CA VAL A 58 -15.30 10.60 11.98
C VAL A 58 -14.12 9.70 12.32
N TYR A 59 -13.03 10.31 12.79
CA TYR A 59 -11.81 9.63 13.21
C TYR A 59 -11.53 9.92 14.68
N ASP A 60 -10.92 8.96 15.36
CA ASP A 60 -10.25 9.12 16.64
C ASP A 60 -8.79 9.53 16.38
N PHE A 61 -8.36 10.66 16.94
CA PHE A 61 -6.99 11.13 16.78
C PHE A 61 -6.06 10.37 17.72
N ASP A 62 -5.01 9.77 17.15
CA ASP A 62 -3.98 9.07 17.89
C ASP A 62 -2.62 9.74 17.71
N ARG A 63 -1.95 10.07 18.81
CA ARG A 63 -0.64 10.77 18.75
C ARG A 63 0.49 9.88 18.23
N PHE A 64 0.41 8.58 18.45
CA PHE A 64 1.51 7.64 18.21
C PHE A 64 1.11 6.41 17.37
N SER A 65 -0.14 6.36 16.91
CA SER A 65 -0.68 5.28 16.08
C SER A 65 -1.50 5.86 14.93
N LYS A 66 -1.90 4.98 14.00
CA LYS A 66 -2.82 5.36 12.93
C LYS A 66 -4.18 5.71 13.55
N HIS A 67 -4.75 6.83 13.13
CA HIS A 67 -6.06 7.28 13.58
C HIS A 67 -7.15 6.25 13.24
N ASP A 68 -7.92 5.85 14.23
CA ASP A 68 -9.01 4.89 14.07
C ASP A 68 -10.24 5.58 13.44
N ALA A 69 -10.76 5.03 12.34
CA ALA A 69 -12.02 5.51 11.79
C ALA A 69 -13.18 4.99 12.65
N ILE A 70 -13.92 5.90 13.28
CA ILE A 70 -15.07 5.58 14.13
C ILE A 70 -16.27 5.19 13.25
N GLY A 71 -16.51 5.94 12.18
CA GLY A 71 -17.59 5.69 11.23
C GLY A 71 -17.71 6.78 10.18
N ASP A 72 -18.55 6.58 9.18
CA ASP A 72 -18.78 7.56 8.13
C ASP A 72 -20.26 7.76 7.77
N VAL A 73 -20.54 8.92 7.20
CA VAL A 73 -21.83 9.28 6.59
C VAL A 73 -21.58 9.64 5.14
N LYS A 74 -22.29 8.97 4.24
CA LYS A 74 -22.29 9.26 2.80
C LYS A 74 -23.65 9.85 2.41
N VAL A 75 -23.66 11.06 1.87
CA VAL A 75 -24.87 11.75 1.39
C VAL A 75 -24.75 11.95 -0.11
N PRO A 76 -25.48 11.16 -0.93
CA PRO A 76 -25.57 11.41 -2.37
C PRO A 76 -26.23 12.76 -2.62
N MET A 77 -25.56 13.65 -3.34
CA MET A 77 -26.04 15.02 -3.54
C MET A 77 -27.29 15.07 -4.44
N ASN A 78 -27.57 14.05 -5.23
CA ASN A 78 -28.83 13.92 -5.97
C ASN A 78 -30.07 13.66 -5.09
N LYS A 79 -29.88 13.32 -3.81
CA LYS A 79 -30.98 13.11 -2.85
C LYS A 79 -31.24 14.32 -1.95
N VAL A 80 -30.43 15.37 -2.09
CA VAL A 80 -30.53 16.58 -1.26
C VAL A 80 -31.32 17.64 -2.03
N ASP A 81 -32.34 18.19 -1.40
CA ASP A 81 -33.05 19.35 -1.93
C ASP A 81 -32.33 20.64 -1.50
N PHE A 82 -31.65 21.28 -2.45
CA PHE A 82 -30.91 22.52 -2.22
C PHE A 82 -31.78 23.78 -2.29
N SER A 83 -33.09 23.66 -2.51
CA SER A 83 -34.01 24.82 -2.47
C SER A 83 -34.25 25.33 -1.04
N HIS A 84 -33.97 24.49 -0.03
CA HIS A 84 -34.12 24.82 1.38
C HIS A 84 -32.85 24.46 2.17
N VAL A 85 -32.66 25.10 3.32
CA VAL A 85 -31.60 24.73 4.25
C VAL A 85 -31.93 23.35 4.82
N THR A 86 -31.01 22.39 4.64
CA THR A 86 -31.16 21.03 5.15
C THR A 86 -30.28 20.85 6.38
N GLU A 87 -30.87 20.42 7.49
CA GLU A 87 -30.19 20.03 8.72
C GLU A 87 -30.76 18.69 9.18
N GLU A 88 -29.92 17.66 9.28
CA GLU A 88 -30.34 16.29 9.55
C GLU A 88 -29.37 15.57 10.47
N TRP A 89 -29.92 14.77 11.39
CA TRP A 89 -29.16 13.78 12.15
C TRP A 89 -29.04 12.48 11.36
N ARG A 90 -27.84 11.89 11.34
CA ARG A 90 -27.58 10.61 10.68
C ARG A 90 -26.70 9.73 11.55
N ASP A 91 -27.05 8.45 11.60
CA ASP A 91 -26.23 7.44 12.27
C ASP A 91 -24.94 7.19 11.49
N LEU A 92 -23.84 7.04 12.22
CA LEU A 92 -22.56 6.65 11.63
C LEU A 92 -22.63 5.21 11.15
N GLN A 93 -22.27 4.98 9.88
CA GLN A 93 -22.05 3.64 9.36
C GLN A 93 -20.62 3.21 9.62
N SER A 94 -20.36 1.90 9.58
CA SER A 94 -19.00 1.39 9.71
C SER A 94 -18.18 1.93 8.55
N ALA A 95 -17.14 2.69 8.87
CA ALA A 95 -16.25 3.25 7.87
C ALA A 95 -15.64 2.10 7.05
N GLU A 96 -15.92 2.09 5.75
CA GLU A 96 -15.13 1.28 4.83
C GLU A 96 -13.67 1.66 5.06
N LYS A 97 -12.85 0.69 5.51
CA LYS A 97 -11.41 0.89 5.64
C LYS A 97 -10.94 1.55 4.34
N GLU A 98 -10.32 2.74 4.42
CA GLU A 98 -9.71 3.38 3.26
C GLU A 98 -8.98 2.27 2.49
N GLU A 99 -9.45 1.95 1.26
CA GLU A 99 -8.75 1.00 0.40
C GLU A 99 -7.32 1.49 0.36
N GLN A 100 -6.40 0.74 0.99
CA GLN A 100 -4.97 1.04 0.92
C GLN A 100 -4.68 1.24 -0.56
N GLU A 101 -4.10 2.40 -0.91
CA GLU A 101 -3.77 2.71 -2.29
C GLU A 101 -3.05 1.50 -2.90
N LYS A 102 -3.67 0.86 -3.90
CA LYS A 102 -3.11 -0.32 -4.55
C LYS A 102 -1.85 0.11 -5.28
N LEU A 103 -0.69 -0.32 -4.77
CA LEU A 103 0.63 0.01 -5.35
C LEU A 103 0.94 -0.80 -6.61
N GLY A 104 0.15 -1.85 -6.86
CA GLY A 104 0.26 -2.78 -7.97
C GLY A 104 0.65 -4.18 -7.51
N ASP A 105 0.76 -5.09 -8.47
CA ASP A 105 1.16 -6.48 -8.24
C ASP A 105 2.42 -6.80 -9.05
N ILE A 106 3.27 -7.68 -8.51
CA ILE A 106 4.46 -8.20 -9.19
C ILE A 106 4.41 -9.73 -9.28
N CYS A 107 4.72 -10.26 -10.45
CA CYS A 107 4.88 -11.68 -10.70
C CYS A 107 6.36 -12.03 -10.86
N PHE A 108 6.83 -12.99 -10.06
CA PHE A 108 8.17 -13.53 -10.19
C PHE A 108 8.16 -15.02 -9.88
N SER A 109 9.15 -15.74 -10.40
CA SER A 109 9.36 -17.14 -10.07
C SER A 109 10.59 -17.36 -9.21
N LEU A 110 10.48 -18.35 -8.33
CA LEU A 110 11.55 -18.83 -7.46
C LEU A 110 11.89 -20.27 -7.83
N ARG A 111 13.18 -20.56 -7.94
CA ARG A 111 13.70 -21.90 -8.15
C ARG A 111 14.92 -22.11 -7.28
N TYR A 112 14.91 -23.15 -6.45
CA TYR A 112 16.05 -23.51 -5.62
C TYR A 112 16.63 -24.88 -6.01
N VAL A 113 17.96 -24.97 -6.10
CA VAL A 113 18.71 -26.21 -6.33
C VAL A 113 19.62 -26.46 -5.13
N PRO A 114 19.22 -27.34 -4.18
CA PRO A 114 19.97 -27.55 -2.94
C PRO A 114 21.41 -28.01 -3.14
N THR A 115 21.64 -28.95 -4.07
CA THR A 115 22.97 -29.52 -4.33
C THR A 115 23.99 -28.51 -4.84
N ALA A 116 23.54 -27.45 -5.50
CA ALA A 116 24.39 -26.37 -6.01
C ALA A 116 24.31 -25.11 -5.14
N GLY A 117 23.50 -25.10 -4.08
CA GLY A 117 23.20 -23.91 -3.29
C GLY A 117 22.73 -22.74 -4.16
N LYS A 118 21.95 -22.99 -5.21
CA LYS A 118 21.60 -21.97 -6.21
C LYS A 118 20.13 -21.58 -6.11
N LEU A 119 19.89 -20.32 -5.74
CA LEU A 119 18.57 -19.68 -5.75
C LEU A 119 18.44 -18.80 -6.99
N THR A 120 17.50 -19.13 -7.86
CA THR A 120 17.18 -18.34 -9.05
C THR A 120 15.85 -17.62 -8.86
N VAL A 121 15.86 -16.31 -9.11
CA VAL A 121 14.69 -15.43 -9.10
C VAL A 121 14.50 -14.92 -10.53
N VAL A 122 13.37 -15.23 -11.16
CA VAL A 122 13.03 -14.68 -12.48
C VAL A 122 11.93 -13.65 -12.29
N VAL A 123 12.22 -12.38 -12.53
CA VAL A 123 11.22 -11.31 -12.52
C VAL A 123 10.48 -11.37 -13.83
N LEU A 124 9.18 -11.70 -13.79
CA LEU A 124 8.37 -11.91 -14.99
C LEU A 124 7.76 -10.59 -15.44
N GLU A 125 6.85 -10.04 -14.65
CA GLU A 125 6.10 -8.84 -14.99
C GLU A 125 5.51 -8.18 -13.74
N ALA A 126 5.03 -6.95 -13.88
CA ALA A 126 4.18 -6.29 -12.89
C ALA A 126 2.95 -5.69 -13.57
N LYS A 127 1.88 -5.44 -12.80
CA LYS A 127 0.64 -4.85 -13.33
C LYS A 127 0.04 -3.86 -12.36
N ASN A 128 -0.77 -2.94 -12.90
CA ASN A 128 -1.50 -1.93 -12.15
C ASN A 128 -0.60 -1.13 -11.19
N LEU A 129 0.63 -0.82 -11.60
CA LEU A 129 1.55 -0.05 -10.78
C LEU A 129 0.98 1.35 -10.50
N LYS A 130 1.26 1.88 -9.30
CA LYS A 130 0.94 3.26 -8.98
C LYS A 130 1.75 4.21 -9.87
N LYS A 131 1.05 5.20 -10.43
CA LYS A 131 1.63 6.29 -11.23
C LYS A 131 2.43 7.23 -10.32
N MET A 132 3.70 7.47 -10.63
CA MET A 132 4.54 8.41 -9.85
C MET A 132 4.85 9.71 -10.61
N ASP A 133 4.94 9.67 -11.95
CA ASP A 133 5.32 10.85 -12.73
C ASP A 133 4.19 11.88 -12.89
N VAL A 134 4.53 13.17 -12.70
CA VAL A 134 3.64 14.29 -13.01
C VAL A 134 3.61 14.52 -14.52
N GLY A 135 2.64 13.89 -15.19
CA GLY A 135 2.39 14.08 -16.63
C GLY A 135 2.83 12.92 -17.54
N GLY A 136 3.55 11.93 -17.00
CA GLY A 136 3.85 10.63 -17.63
C GLY A 136 3.19 9.47 -16.87
N LEU A 137 3.46 8.20 -17.22
CA LEU A 137 3.05 7.06 -16.37
C LEU A 137 4.08 6.83 -15.24
N SER A 138 4.90 5.81 -15.42
CA SER A 138 6.09 5.48 -14.62
C SER A 138 7.09 4.79 -15.54
N ASP A 139 8.37 4.83 -15.19
CA ASP A 139 9.50 4.15 -15.79
C ASP A 139 10.00 2.98 -14.88
N PRO A 140 9.19 1.93 -14.63
CA PRO A 140 9.47 0.97 -13.57
C PRO A 140 10.69 0.07 -13.83
N TYR A 141 11.43 -0.19 -12.76
CA TYR A 141 12.46 -1.23 -12.68
C TYR A 141 12.46 -1.90 -11.31
N VAL A 142 12.97 -3.13 -11.25
CA VAL A 142 12.95 -3.95 -10.04
C VAL A 142 14.36 -4.10 -9.47
N LYS A 143 14.52 -3.83 -8.18
CA LYS A 143 15.71 -4.18 -7.39
C LYS A 143 15.44 -5.42 -6.56
N ILE A 144 16.40 -6.33 -6.55
CA ILE A 144 16.37 -7.57 -5.77
C ILE A 144 17.54 -7.54 -4.79
N HIS A 145 17.24 -7.62 -3.49
CA HIS A 145 18.24 -7.68 -2.44
C HIS A 145 18.17 -9.03 -1.72
N LEU A 146 19.31 -9.72 -1.64
CA LEU A 146 19.50 -10.83 -0.73
C LEU A 146 19.91 -10.28 0.63
N MET A 147 19.11 -10.54 1.65
CA MET A 147 19.30 -10.08 3.02
C MET A 147 19.52 -11.27 3.96
N GLN A 148 20.35 -11.08 4.98
CA GLN A 148 20.55 -12.03 6.06
C GLN A 148 20.95 -11.25 7.32
N ASN A 149 20.34 -11.57 8.47
CA ASN A 149 20.61 -10.89 9.75
C ASN A 149 20.51 -9.36 9.66
N GLY A 150 19.53 -8.84 8.89
CA GLY A 150 19.33 -7.41 8.65
C GLY A 150 20.38 -6.74 7.75
N LYS A 151 21.38 -7.49 7.24
CA LYS A 151 22.40 -6.97 6.33
C LYS A 151 22.12 -7.37 4.88
N ARG A 152 22.36 -6.43 3.97
CA ARG A 152 22.30 -6.67 2.52
C ARG A 152 23.57 -7.36 2.05
N LEU A 153 23.43 -8.59 1.54
CA LEU A 153 24.54 -9.40 1.03
C LEU A 153 24.81 -9.16 -0.46
N LYS A 154 23.78 -9.26 -1.30
CA LYS A 154 23.88 -9.08 -2.76
C LYS A 154 22.71 -8.23 -3.26
N LYS A 155 22.96 -7.47 -4.34
CA LYS A 155 21.97 -6.63 -5.02
C LYS A 155 21.99 -6.91 -6.52
N LYS A 156 20.81 -7.05 -7.12
CA LYS A 156 20.62 -7.13 -8.58
C LYS A 156 19.48 -6.19 -9.00
N LYS A 157 19.43 -5.81 -10.27
CA LYS A 157 18.37 -4.95 -10.82
C LYS A 157 18.00 -5.38 -12.23
N THR A 158 16.76 -5.15 -12.62
CA THR A 158 16.29 -5.35 -14.00
C THR A 158 16.65 -4.18 -14.91
N THR A 159 16.36 -4.34 -16.20
CA THR A 159 16.22 -3.21 -17.12
C THR A 159 15.07 -2.28 -16.71
N ILE A 160 15.14 -1.03 -17.16
CA ILE A 160 14.09 -0.01 -16.97
C ILE A 160 13.10 -0.13 -18.12
N LYS A 161 11.80 -0.20 -17.82
CA LYS A 161 10.73 -0.17 -18.83
C LYS A 161 10.09 1.20 -18.80
N LYS A 162 10.12 1.92 -19.92
CA LYS A 162 9.67 3.31 -19.94
C LYS A 162 8.17 3.44 -20.14
N ASN A 163 7.57 4.43 -19.50
CA ASN A 163 6.19 4.88 -19.66
C ASN A 163 5.17 3.72 -19.66
N THR A 164 5.18 2.91 -18.61
CA THR A 164 4.24 1.78 -18.45
C THR A 164 3.91 1.50 -17.00
N LEU A 165 2.65 1.11 -16.73
CA LEU A 165 2.20 0.59 -15.43
C LEU A 165 2.08 -0.95 -15.42
N ASN A 166 2.37 -1.59 -16.55
CA ASN A 166 2.31 -3.05 -16.73
C ASN A 166 3.60 -3.56 -17.41
N PRO A 167 4.78 -3.41 -16.76
CA PRO A 167 6.04 -3.78 -17.37
C PRO A 167 6.23 -5.30 -17.47
N TYR A 168 6.74 -5.77 -18.60
CA TYR A 168 7.21 -7.14 -18.81
C TYR A 168 8.74 -7.20 -18.83
N TYR A 169 9.33 -8.00 -17.95
CA TYR A 169 10.79 -8.14 -17.77
C TYR A 169 11.31 -9.47 -18.31
N ASN A 170 10.82 -10.59 -17.78
CA ASN A 170 11.36 -11.93 -17.98
C ASN A 170 12.90 -12.02 -17.79
N GLU A 171 13.40 -11.42 -16.71
CA GLU A 171 14.83 -11.32 -16.41
C GLU A 171 15.22 -12.26 -15.25
N SER A 172 16.26 -13.08 -15.46
CA SER A 172 16.69 -14.12 -14.52
C SER A 172 17.92 -13.71 -13.72
N PHE A 173 17.85 -13.90 -12.41
CA PHE A 173 18.90 -13.54 -11.46
C PHE A 173 19.24 -14.74 -10.57
N SER A 174 20.52 -15.02 -10.37
CA SER A 174 20.98 -16.13 -9.53
C SER A 174 21.78 -15.66 -8.31
N PHE A 175 21.48 -16.26 -7.16
CA PHE A 175 22.17 -16.08 -5.89
C PHE A 175 22.71 -17.42 -5.40
N GLU A 176 23.87 -17.38 -4.75
CA GLU A 176 24.47 -18.51 -4.06
C GLU A 176 24.01 -18.47 -2.61
N VAL A 177 23.22 -19.47 -2.21
CA VAL A 177 22.67 -19.65 -0.88
C VAL A 177 22.81 -21.14 -0.52
N PRO A 178 23.77 -21.52 0.34
CA PRO A 178 23.88 -22.88 0.86
C PRO A 178 22.57 -23.33 1.53
N PHE A 179 22.30 -24.63 1.50
CA PHE A 179 21.03 -25.17 2.01
C PHE A 179 20.85 -24.89 3.50
N GLU A 180 21.94 -24.91 4.28
CA GLU A 180 21.95 -24.63 5.71
C GLU A 180 21.56 -23.17 6.04
N GLN A 181 21.64 -22.28 5.05
CA GLN A 181 21.33 -20.86 5.17
C GLN A 181 19.98 -20.48 4.56
N ILE A 182 19.34 -21.35 3.77
CA ILE A 182 18.15 -20.99 2.99
C ILE A 182 16.98 -20.52 3.86
N GLN A 183 16.85 -21.06 5.07
CA GLN A 183 15.80 -20.63 6.02
C GLN A 183 16.15 -19.34 6.77
N LYS A 184 17.38 -18.85 6.66
CA LYS A 184 17.88 -17.66 7.37
C LYS A 184 17.97 -16.42 6.48
N VAL A 185 17.71 -16.58 5.18
CA VAL A 185 17.79 -15.49 4.21
C VAL A 185 16.41 -14.92 3.89
N GLN A 186 16.41 -13.69 3.39
CA GLN A 186 15.26 -13.02 2.84
C GLN A 186 15.61 -12.50 1.44
N ILE A 187 14.68 -12.61 0.50
CA ILE A 187 14.77 -11.94 -0.79
C ILE A 187 13.79 -10.78 -0.76
N VAL A 188 14.31 -9.56 -0.80
CA VAL A 188 13.51 -8.33 -0.84
C VAL A 188 13.46 -7.85 -2.29
N ILE A 189 12.25 -7.70 -2.81
CA ILE A 189 11.97 -7.25 -4.16
C ILE A 189 11.31 -5.88 -4.06
N THR A 190 11.90 -4.87 -4.70
CA THR A 190 11.42 -3.49 -4.65
C THR A 190 11.20 -3.03 -6.08
N VAL A 191 9.98 -2.57 -6.39
CA VAL A 191 9.64 -1.92 -7.65
C VAL A 191 9.86 -0.43 -7.44
N LEU A 192 10.66 0.19 -8.29
CA LEU A 192 10.96 1.61 -8.24
C LEU A 192 10.60 2.26 -9.56
N ASP A 193 10.22 3.53 -9.48
CA ASP A 193 10.18 4.40 -10.64
C ASP A 193 11.57 4.97 -10.93
N TYR A 194 11.91 5.13 -12.21
CA TYR A 194 13.17 5.73 -12.62
C TYR A 194 12.96 7.18 -13.02
N ASP A 195 13.50 8.09 -12.22
CA ASP A 195 13.48 9.52 -12.51
C ASP A 195 14.80 9.92 -13.19
N LYS A 196 14.69 10.58 -14.36
CA LYS A 196 15.87 11.12 -15.06
C LYS A 196 16.59 12.20 -14.23
N ILE A 197 15.84 12.93 -13.40
CA ILE A 197 16.35 14.02 -12.57
C ILE A 197 15.79 13.80 -11.16
N GLY A 198 16.69 13.61 -10.19
CA GLY A 198 16.30 13.41 -8.79
C GLY A 198 16.55 12.00 -8.28
N LYS A 199 15.89 11.66 -7.18
CA LYS A 199 15.99 10.35 -6.53
C LYS A 199 14.84 9.47 -7.03
N ASN A 200 15.19 8.27 -7.50
CA ASN A 200 14.21 7.25 -7.86
C ASN A 200 13.30 6.90 -6.69
N ASP A 201 11.98 7.00 -6.91
CA ASP A 201 10.97 6.70 -5.92
C ASP A 201 10.60 5.21 -5.87
N ALA A 202 10.34 4.68 -4.67
CA ALA A 202 9.84 3.32 -4.51
C ALA A 202 8.32 3.30 -4.74
N ILE A 203 7.87 2.53 -5.73
CA ILE A 203 6.45 2.29 -5.97
C ILE A 203 5.92 1.34 -4.90
N GLY A 204 6.66 0.27 -4.60
CA GLY A 204 6.29 -0.69 -3.59
C GLY A 204 7.33 -1.79 -3.40
N LYS A 205 7.16 -2.56 -2.33
CA LYS A 205 8.12 -3.56 -1.87
C LYS A 205 7.40 -4.83 -1.42
N VAL A 206 8.08 -5.96 -1.53
CA VAL A 206 7.68 -7.26 -0.97
C VAL A 206 8.93 -8.02 -0.57
N PHE A 207 8.83 -8.96 0.37
CA PHE A 207 9.91 -9.89 0.69
C PHE A 207 9.39 -11.31 0.88
N VAL A 208 10.23 -12.29 0.51
CA VAL A 208 10.00 -13.72 0.73
C VAL A 208 11.16 -14.30 1.53
N GLY A 209 10.93 -15.42 2.23
CA GLY A 209 11.94 -16.08 3.05
C GLY A 209 11.65 -15.95 4.54
N LEU A 210 12.70 -15.78 5.35
CA LEU A 210 12.56 -15.71 6.81
C LEU A 210 11.56 -14.62 7.22
N ASN A 211 10.64 -14.96 8.13
CA ASN A 211 9.59 -14.08 8.67
C ASN A 211 8.56 -13.57 7.66
N SER A 212 8.55 -14.09 6.43
CA SER A 212 7.44 -13.82 5.51
C SER A 212 6.14 -14.46 6.03
N THR A 213 5.00 -13.89 5.65
CA THR A 213 3.67 -14.36 6.04
C THR A 213 2.79 -14.50 4.80
N GLY A 214 1.61 -15.11 4.92
CA GLY A 214 0.63 -15.17 3.84
C GLY A 214 1.16 -15.79 2.53
N THR A 215 0.94 -15.07 1.42
CA THR A 215 1.30 -15.51 0.06
C THR A 215 2.81 -15.62 -0.13
N GLU A 216 3.57 -14.73 0.49
CA GLU A 216 5.03 -14.68 0.44
C GLU A 216 5.65 -15.93 1.08
N LEU A 217 5.13 -16.33 2.25
CA LEU A 217 5.53 -17.57 2.91
C LEU A 217 5.17 -18.79 2.09
N ARG A 218 3.93 -18.84 1.57
CA ARG A 218 3.47 -19.94 0.72
C ARG A 218 4.38 -20.12 -0.50
N HIS A 219 4.71 -19.03 -1.20
CA HIS A 219 5.60 -19.08 -2.36
C HIS A 219 6.99 -19.62 -2.00
N TRP A 220 7.53 -19.20 -0.85
CA TRP A 220 8.81 -19.70 -0.35
C TRP A 220 8.76 -21.20 0.01
N SER A 221 7.70 -21.63 0.69
CA SER A 221 7.46 -23.03 1.05
C SER A 221 7.29 -23.91 -0.19
N ASP A 222 6.51 -23.45 -1.18
CA ASP A 222 6.30 -24.17 -2.43
C ASP A 222 7.61 -24.34 -3.22
N MET A 223 8.47 -23.32 -3.24
CA MET A 223 9.82 -23.40 -3.82
C MET A 223 10.68 -24.46 -3.12
N LEU A 224 10.67 -24.52 -1.78
CA LEU A 224 11.46 -25.49 -1.02
C LEU A 224 10.92 -26.92 -1.17
N ALA A 225 9.59 -27.09 -1.25
CA ALA A 225 8.93 -28.37 -1.44
C ALA A 225 9.12 -28.94 -2.86
N ASN A 226 9.39 -28.08 -3.86
CA ASN A 226 9.57 -28.45 -5.26
C ASN A 226 10.99 -28.15 -5.76
N PRO A 227 12.02 -28.86 -5.27
CA PRO A 227 13.41 -28.58 -5.63
C PRO A 227 13.61 -28.72 -7.15
N ARG A 228 14.43 -27.83 -7.71
CA ARG A 228 14.75 -27.74 -9.16
C ARG A 228 13.58 -27.36 -10.07
N ARG A 229 12.38 -27.09 -9.55
CA ARG A 229 11.25 -26.57 -10.35
C ARG A 229 11.05 -25.07 -10.06
N PRO A 230 10.87 -24.24 -11.10
CA PRO A 230 10.46 -22.86 -10.89
C PRO A 230 8.98 -22.80 -10.49
N ILE A 231 8.69 -22.09 -9.41
CA ILE A 231 7.33 -21.77 -8.96
C ILE A 231 7.12 -20.29 -9.26
N ALA A 232 6.09 -19.93 -10.03
CA ALA A 232 5.74 -18.55 -10.33
C ALA A 232 4.52 -18.13 -9.50
N GLN A 233 4.55 -16.92 -8.94
CA GLN A 233 3.47 -16.43 -8.09
C GLN A 233 3.36 -14.91 -8.17
N TRP A 234 2.12 -14.42 -8.12
CA TRP A 234 1.80 -13.00 -7.96
C TRP A 234 1.86 -12.56 -6.50
N HIS A 235 2.36 -11.35 -6.27
CA HIS A 235 2.44 -10.71 -4.96
C HIS A 235 1.95 -9.28 -5.04
N VAL A 236 1.13 -8.89 -4.06
CA VAL A 236 0.65 -7.51 -3.92
C VAL A 236 1.77 -6.66 -3.32
N LEU A 237 2.08 -5.53 -3.96
CA LEU A 237 3.10 -4.61 -3.45
C LEU A 237 2.60 -3.86 -2.21
N LYS A 238 3.47 -3.76 -1.22
CA LYS A 238 3.22 -3.05 0.05
C LYS A 238 4.06 -1.78 0.13
N PRO A 239 3.65 -0.78 0.94
CA PRO A 239 4.47 0.40 1.19
C PRO A 239 5.87 0.04 1.67
N GLU A 240 6.89 0.77 1.20
CA GLU A 240 8.28 0.51 1.55
C GLU A 240 8.52 0.51 3.07
N GLU A 241 7.94 1.47 3.78
CA GLU A 241 8.07 1.63 5.23
C GLU A 241 7.47 0.45 6.01
N GLU A 242 6.33 -0.09 5.55
CA GLU A 242 5.67 -1.23 6.20
C GLU A 242 6.54 -2.50 6.08
N VAL A 243 7.11 -2.73 4.90
CA VAL A 243 7.99 -3.87 4.67
C VAL A 243 9.31 -3.71 5.42
N ASP A 244 9.89 -2.52 5.43
CA ASP A 244 11.14 -2.26 6.16
C ASP A 244 10.95 -2.40 7.67
N ALA A 245 9.80 -1.99 8.22
CA ALA A 245 9.43 -2.26 9.60
C ALA A 245 9.45 -3.77 9.88
N GLN A 246 8.80 -4.58 9.03
CA GLN A 246 8.77 -6.05 9.18
C GLN A 246 10.16 -6.69 9.08
N LEU A 247 11.03 -6.18 8.20
CA LEU A 247 12.41 -6.65 8.06
C LEU A 247 13.30 -6.27 9.25
N SER A 248 12.97 -5.19 9.97
CA SER A 248 13.74 -4.71 11.13
C SER A 248 13.45 -5.46 12.43
N VAL A 249 12.33 -6.19 12.51
CA VAL A 249 11.94 -6.95 13.71
C VAL A 249 12.90 -8.12 13.91
N LYS A 250 13.86 -7.93 14.81
CA LYS A 250 14.68 -9.02 15.36
C LYS A 250 13.80 -9.83 16.32
N LYS A 251 13.53 -11.08 15.97
CA LYS A 251 13.10 -12.10 16.93
C LYS A 251 14.26 -13.04 17.18
#